data_AF-A0A6L9LCC2-F1
#
_entry.id   AF-A0A6L9LCC2-F1
#
_cell.length_a   1.000
_cell.length_b   1.000
_cell.length_c   1.000
_cell.angle_alpha   90.00
_cell.angle_beta   90.00
_cell.angle_gamma   90.00
#
_symmetry.space_group_name_H-M   'P 1'
#
loop_
_entity.id
_entity.type
_entity.pdbx_description
1 polymer ?
#
loop_
_entity_poly.entity_id
_entity_poly.type
_entity_poly.pdbx_seq_one_letter_code
_entity_poly.pdbx_strand_id
1 'polypeptide(L)'
;MDQFFFEKRELPVKITDEQRAELQKRNADIDIELQVAAEEFERAKGIHKGATEPIKKEKVKNLSILRTGVENKVVNVYEYVNEEEATLEFYDETSQLVHARALTIDERRQHRIPFNRKRLESAD
;
A
#
# COMPACT_ATOMS: atom_id res chain seq x y z
N MET A 1 76.98 25.21 13.42
CA MET A 1 75.69 25.52 14.07
C MET A 1 74.63 24.88 13.22
N ASP A 2 73.94 23.86 13.70
CA ASP A 2 72.86 23.23 12.94
C ASP A 2 71.59 24.06 13.11
N GLN A 3 71.06 24.58 12.00
CA GLN A 3 69.77 25.27 11.96
C GLN A 3 68.66 24.23 11.88
N PHE A 4 67.89 24.11 12.96
CA PHE A 4 66.64 23.35 12.95
C PHE A 4 65.54 24.20 12.31
N PHE A 5 64.91 23.69 11.26
CA PHE A 5 63.73 24.29 10.64
C PHE A 5 62.48 23.55 11.10
N PHE A 6 61.48 24.29 11.58
CA PHE A 6 60.19 23.76 12.02
C PHE A 6 59.21 23.82 10.84
N GLU A 7 58.72 22.66 10.39
CA GLU A 7 57.72 22.56 9.32
C GLU A 7 56.64 21.54 9.73
N LYS A 8 55.37 21.87 9.46
CA LYS A 8 54.25 20.98 9.76
C LYS A 8 54.16 19.90 8.68
N ARG A 9 54.31 18.64 9.08
CA ARG A 9 54.15 17.46 8.21
C ARG A 9 53.32 16.40 8.89
N GLU A 10 52.54 15.66 8.11
CA GLU A 10 51.82 14.49 8.59
C GLU A 10 52.75 13.27 8.45
N LEU A 11 53.06 12.63 9.57
CA LEU A 11 54.03 11.54 9.63
C LEU A 11 53.43 10.38 10.46
N PRO A 12 53.70 9.12 10.10
CA PRO A 12 53.24 7.98 10.89
C PRO A 12 54.02 7.93 12.21
N VAL A 13 53.32 8.16 13.32
CA VAL A 13 53.88 8.06 14.68
C VAL A 13 53.32 6.82 15.35
N LYS A 14 54.19 6.05 16.02
CA LYS A 14 53.75 4.90 16.83
C LYS A 14 53.00 5.40 18.06
N ILE A 15 51.81 4.88 18.27
CA ILE A 15 51.01 5.14 19.49
C ILE A 15 51.53 4.33 20.67
N THR A 16 51.36 4.87 21.87
CA THR A 16 51.68 4.17 23.13
C THR A 16 50.59 3.17 23.49
N ASP A 17 50.87 2.26 24.42
CA ASP A 17 49.87 1.30 24.90
C ASP A 17 48.73 1.97 25.67
N GLU A 18 48.99 3.07 26.37
CA GLU A 18 47.96 3.90 27.02
C GLU A 18 47.01 4.51 25.99
N GLN A 19 47.55 5.08 24.90
CA GLN A 19 46.74 5.60 23.79
C GLN A 19 45.93 4.51 23.10
N ARG A 20 46.48 3.29 22.97
CA ARG A 20 45.73 2.13 22.46
C ARG A 20 44.55 1.78 23.36
N ALA A 21 44.76 1.72 24.67
CA ALA A 21 43.70 1.40 25.62
C ALA A 21 42.57 2.45 25.60
N GLU A 22 42.94 3.73 25.51
CA GLU A 22 41.98 4.84 25.40
C GLU A 22 41.17 4.77 24.09
N LEU A 23 41.84 4.52 22.95
CA LEU A 23 41.17 4.34 21.67
C LEU A 23 40.24 3.13 21.66
N GLN A 24 40.64 2.01 22.29
CA GLN A 24 39.79 0.84 22.43
C GLN A 24 38.53 1.14 23.25
N LYS A 25 38.67 1.86 24.37
CA LYS A 25 37.53 2.30 25.17
C LYS A 25 36.61 3.21 24.38
N ARG A 26 37.17 4.21 23.69
CA ARG A 26 36.37 5.13 22.88
C ARG A 26 35.66 4.43 21.72
N ASN A 27 36.30 3.43 21.09
CA ASN A 27 35.65 2.64 20.05
C ASN A 27 34.43 1.87 20.58
N ALA A 28 34.52 1.30 21.79
CA ALA A 28 33.37 0.66 22.41
C ALA A 28 32.21 1.65 22.66
N ASP A 29 32.52 2.87 23.11
CA ASP A 29 31.52 3.92 23.28
C ASP A 29 30.90 4.34 21.92
N ILE A 30 31.72 4.46 20.87
CA ILE A 30 31.25 4.76 19.50
C ILE A 30 30.32 3.66 18.99
N ASP A 31 30.65 2.40 19.21
CA ASP A 31 29.81 1.28 18.77
C ASP A 31 28.43 1.32 19.45
N ILE A 32 28.39 1.68 20.74
CA ILE A 32 27.13 1.88 21.48
C ILE A 32 26.34 3.07 20.89
N GLU A 33 26.99 4.21 20.67
CA GLU A 33 26.36 5.40 20.06
C GLU A 33 25.76 5.07 18.69
N LEU A 34 26.47 4.31 17.85
CA LEU A 34 25.99 3.86 16.55
C LEU A 34 24.78 2.93 16.66
N GLN A 35 24.80 2.00 17.62
CA GLN A 35 23.67 1.11 17.83
C GLN A 35 22.41 1.88 18.28
N VAL A 36 22.55 2.82 19.21
CA VAL A 36 21.44 3.66 19.69
C VAL A 36 20.83 4.45 18.53
N ALA A 37 21.66 5.08 17.69
CA ALA A 37 21.18 5.83 16.53
C ALA A 37 20.44 4.94 15.52
N ALA A 38 20.91 3.70 15.31
CA ALA A 38 20.24 2.74 14.44
C ALA A 38 18.85 2.32 14.98
N GLU A 39 18.74 2.09 16.29
CA GLU A 39 17.47 1.75 16.96
C GLU A 39 16.46 2.91 16.89
N GLU A 40 16.92 4.14 17.08
CA GLU A 40 16.08 5.34 16.92
C GLU A 40 15.57 5.50 15.49
N PHE A 41 16.44 5.28 14.50
CA PHE A 41 16.06 5.35 13.09
C PHE A 41 14.99 4.31 12.71
N GLU A 42 15.17 3.05 13.13
CA GLU A 42 14.19 2.00 12.85
C GLU A 42 12.85 2.26 13.58
N ARG A 43 12.88 2.81 14.80
CA ARG A 43 11.66 3.24 15.49
C ARG A 43 10.93 4.34 14.71
N ALA A 44 11.65 5.37 14.26
CA ALA A 44 11.07 6.47 13.48
C ALA A 44 10.47 5.97 12.16
N LYS A 45 11.16 5.05 11.48
CA LYS A 45 10.67 4.39 10.25
C LYS A 45 9.41 3.57 10.51
N GLY A 46 9.35 2.85 11.62
CA GLY A 46 8.15 2.13 12.06
C GLY A 46 6.95 3.05 12.25
N ILE A 47 7.14 4.18 12.94
CA ILE A 47 6.09 5.20 13.15
C ILE A 47 5.63 5.78 11.81
N HIS A 48 6.56 6.20 10.95
CA HIS A 48 6.23 6.75 9.63
C HIS A 48 5.47 5.74 8.76
N LYS A 49 5.90 4.47 8.75
CA LYS A 49 5.22 3.41 8.01
C LYS A 49 3.80 3.20 8.55
N GLY A 50 3.64 3.09 9.86
CA GLY A 50 2.32 2.93 10.51
C GLY A 50 1.38 4.09 10.21
N ALA A 51 1.88 5.33 10.17
CA ALA A 51 1.10 6.51 9.83
C ALA A 51 0.73 6.57 8.33
N THR A 52 1.64 6.16 7.43
CA THR A 52 1.45 6.36 5.98
C THR A 52 0.79 5.20 5.26
N GLU A 53 0.90 3.97 5.74
CA GLU A 53 0.23 2.82 5.13
C GLU A 53 -1.30 2.93 5.01
N PRO A 54 -2.06 3.31 6.06
CA PRO A 54 -3.51 3.45 5.93
C PRO A 54 -3.88 4.52 4.91
N ILE A 55 -3.20 5.66 4.93
CA ILE A 55 -3.40 6.76 3.98
C ILE A 55 -3.12 6.32 2.54
N LYS A 56 -2.05 5.54 2.33
CA LYS A 56 -1.73 4.98 1.01
C LYS A 56 -2.83 4.01 0.53
N LYS A 57 -3.31 3.12 1.40
CA LYS A 57 -4.39 2.18 1.07
C LYS A 57 -5.67 2.92 0.71
N GLU A 58 -6.04 3.92 1.50
CA GLU A 58 -7.20 4.77 1.23
C GLU A 58 -7.07 5.51 -0.10
N LYS A 59 -5.92 6.15 -0.36
CA LYS A 59 -5.66 6.83 -1.63
C LYS A 59 -5.80 5.89 -2.82
N VAL A 60 -5.25 4.67 -2.74
CA VAL A 60 -5.35 3.67 -3.81
C VAL A 60 -6.82 3.29 -4.04
N LYS A 61 -7.59 3.04 -2.97
CA LYS A 61 -9.04 2.76 -3.07
C LYS A 61 -9.77 3.91 -3.76
N ASN A 62 -9.55 5.15 -3.31
CA ASN A 62 -10.23 6.33 -3.87
C ASN A 62 -9.88 6.55 -5.34
N LEU A 63 -8.60 6.38 -5.71
CA LEU A 63 -8.18 6.46 -7.12
C LEU A 63 -8.82 5.37 -7.98
N SER A 64 -9.01 4.17 -7.44
CA SER A 64 -9.72 3.10 -8.13
C SER A 64 -11.18 3.49 -8.39
N ILE A 65 -11.88 4.00 -7.37
CA ILE A 65 -13.28 4.44 -7.47
C ILE A 65 -13.41 5.57 -8.50
N LEU A 66 -12.52 6.57 -8.46
CA LEU A 66 -12.52 7.66 -9.43
C LEU A 66 -12.28 7.18 -10.87
N ARG A 67 -11.44 6.15 -11.05
CA ARG A 67 -11.15 5.60 -12.38
C ARG A 67 -12.33 4.79 -12.93
N THR A 68 -12.99 4.00 -12.10
CA THR A 68 -14.10 3.14 -12.54
C THR A 68 -15.43 3.87 -12.54
N GLY A 69 -15.58 4.94 -11.77
CA GLY A 69 -16.87 5.57 -11.47
C GLY A 69 -17.77 4.70 -10.59
N VAL A 70 -17.25 3.59 -10.04
CA VAL A 70 -18.03 2.59 -9.31
C VAL A 70 -17.41 2.36 -7.93
N GLU A 71 -18.26 2.43 -6.91
CA GLU A 71 -17.91 2.07 -5.53
C GLU A 71 -18.66 0.80 -5.13
N ASN A 72 -17.91 -0.25 -4.77
CA ASN A 72 -18.50 -1.47 -4.22
C ASN A 72 -18.91 -1.23 -2.76
N LYS A 73 -20.21 -1.35 -2.48
CA LYS A 73 -20.78 -1.25 -1.13
C LYS A 73 -21.40 -2.58 -0.74
N VAL A 74 -21.27 -2.94 0.54
CA VAL A 74 -22.06 -4.04 1.11
C VAL A 74 -23.42 -3.44 1.47
N VAL A 75 -24.45 -3.88 0.78
CA VAL A 75 -25.83 -3.40 0.95
C VAL A 75 -26.76 -4.61 1.05
N ASN A 76 -27.79 -4.49 1.88
CA ASN A 76 -28.89 -5.45 1.87
C ASN A 76 -29.73 -5.18 0.63
N VAL A 77 -30.02 -6.23 -0.13
CA VAL A 77 -30.80 -6.13 -1.36
C VAL A 77 -31.83 -7.25 -1.44
N TYR A 78 -32.96 -6.94 -2.04
CA TYR A 78 -33.91 -7.92 -2.53
C TYR A 78 -33.58 -8.22 -3.99
N GLU A 79 -33.52 -9.50 -4.33
CA GLU A 79 -33.30 -9.97 -5.69
C GLU A 79 -34.64 -10.15 -6.41
N TYR A 80 -34.75 -9.59 -7.61
CA TYR A 80 -35.91 -9.74 -8.48
C TYR A 80 -35.47 -10.20 -9.87
N VAL A 81 -36.10 -11.26 -10.37
CA VAL A 81 -35.84 -11.79 -11.71
C VAL A 81 -36.85 -11.17 -12.67
N ASN A 82 -36.37 -10.31 -13.56
CA ASN A 82 -37.19 -9.72 -14.62
C ASN A 82 -37.12 -10.63 -15.85
N GLU A 83 -38.16 -11.45 -16.04
CA GLU A 83 -38.22 -12.45 -17.11
C GLU A 83 -38.32 -11.81 -18.51
N GLU A 84 -38.96 -10.63 -18.62
CA GLU A 84 -39.16 -9.93 -19.90
C GLU A 84 -37.84 -9.36 -20.45
N GLU A 85 -37.06 -8.71 -19.58
CA GLU A 85 -35.76 -8.14 -19.96
C GLU A 85 -34.60 -9.12 -19.80
N ALA A 86 -34.86 -10.27 -19.17
CA ALA A 86 -33.91 -11.30 -18.82
C ALA A 86 -32.72 -10.76 -18.01
N THR A 87 -33.05 -9.95 -17.00
CA THR A 87 -32.14 -9.30 -16.05
C THR A 87 -32.41 -9.79 -14.63
N LEU A 88 -31.35 -9.80 -13.82
CA LEU A 88 -31.44 -9.89 -12.36
C LEU A 88 -31.26 -8.48 -11.82
N GLU A 89 -32.27 -8.02 -11.10
CA GLU A 89 -32.37 -6.69 -10.52
C GLU A 89 -32.24 -6.78 -9.01
N PHE A 90 -31.48 -5.85 -8.43
CA PHE A 90 -31.22 -5.75 -7.01
C PHE A 90 -31.84 -4.46 -6.49
N TYR A 91 -32.81 -4.58 -5.58
CA TYR A 91 -33.52 -3.46 -4.98
C TYR A 91 -33.11 -3.27 -3.52
N ASP A 92 -33.01 -2.03 -3.06
CA ASP A 92 -32.75 -1.75 -1.64
C ASP A 92 -34.01 -1.89 -0.76
N GLU A 93 -33.84 -1.65 0.54
CA GLU A 93 -34.93 -1.70 1.53
C GLU A 93 -36.04 -0.66 1.26
N THR A 94 -35.77 0.38 0.45
CA THR A 94 -36.74 1.40 0.03
C THR A 94 -37.35 1.10 -1.35
N SER A 95 -37.11 -0.09 -1.90
CA SER A 95 -37.55 -0.51 -3.24
C SER A 95 -36.95 0.31 -4.38
N GLN A 96 -35.77 0.91 -4.20
CA GLN A 96 -35.03 1.55 -5.29
C GLN A 96 -34.07 0.56 -5.95
N LEU A 97 -33.99 0.59 -7.28
CA LEU A 97 -33.08 -0.26 -8.04
C LEU A 97 -31.63 0.19 -7.79
N VAL A 98 -30.83 -0.68 -7.18
CA VAL A 98 -29.42 -0.46 -6.85
C VAL A 98 -28.52 -0.90 -8.00
N HIS A 99 -28.84 -2.05 -8.61
CA HIS A 99 -28.05 -2.62 -9.68
C HIS A 99 -28.91 -3.57 -10.52
N ALA A 100 -28.59 -3.68 -11.80
CA ALA A 100 -29.17 -4.67 -12.70
C ALA A 100 -28.06 -5.29 -13.55
N ARG A 101 -28.13 -6.60 -13.74
CA ARG A 101 -27.25 -7.33 -14.67
C ARG A 101 -28.05 -8.29 -15.51
N ALA A 102 -27.50 -8.69 -16.66
CA ALA A 102 -28.08 -9.78 -17.43
C ALA A 102 -28.05 -11.10 -16.62
N LEU A 103 -29.09 -11.90 -16.78
CA LEU A 103 -29.11 -13.27 -16.27
C LEU A 103 -28.05 -14.11 -17.00
N THR A 104 -27.32 -14.91 -16.24
CA THR A 104 -26.41 -15.93 -16.76
C THR A 104 -27.16 -17.01 -17.53
N ILE A 105 -26.44 -17.84 -18.28
CA ILE A 105 -27.03 -18.92 -19.07
C ILE A 105 -27.79 -19.91 -18.17
N ASP A 106 -27.25 -20.22 -17.00
CA ASP A 106 -27.86 -21.19 -16.09
C ASP A 106 -29.09 -20.62 -15.37
N GLU A 107 -29.04 -19.35 -14.95
CA GLU A 107 -30.22 -18.64 -14.39
C GLU A 107 -31.36 -18.57 -15.41
N ARG A 108 -31.06 -18.26 -16.68
CA ARG A 108 -32.08 -18.26 -17.74
C ARG A 108 -32.74 -19.63 -17.92
N ARG A 109 -31.96 -20.71 -17.84
CA ARG A 109 -32.48 -22.08 -17.95
C ARG A 109 -33.37 -22.43 -16.76
N GLN A 110 -32.96 -22.06 -15.55
CA GLN A 110 -33.74 -22.28 -14.33
C GLN A 110 -35.10 -21.59 -14.40
N HIS A 111 -35.13 -20.35 -14.89
CA HIS A 111 -36.35 -19.56 -15.06
C HIS A 111 -37.08 -19.80 -16.40
N ARG A 112 -36.61 -20.76 -17.22
CA ARG A 112 -37.18 -21.09 -18.54
C ARG A 112 -37.30 -19.88 -19.49
N ILE A 113 -36.42 -18.90 -19.36
CA ILE A 113 -36.44 -17.67 -20.17
C ILE A 113 -35.75 -17.94 -21.52
N PRO A 114 -36.43 -17.69 -22.66
CA PRO A 114 -35.85 -17.90 -23.98
C PRO A 114 -34.73 -16.90 -24.29
N PHE A 115 -33.74 -17.30 -25.10
CA PHE A 115 -32.72 -16.38 -25.61
C PHE A 115 -33.32 -15.43 -26.65
N ASN A 116 -33.50 -14.15 -26.28
CA ASN A 116 -33.88 -13.12 -27.23
C ASN A 116 -32.68 -12.75 -28.12
N ARG A 117 -32.63 -13.31 -29.34
CA ARG A 117 -31.60 -13.04 -30.37
C ARG A 117 -31.59 -11.59 -30.90
N LYS A 118 -32.61 -10.77 -30.59
CA LYS A 118 -32.82 -9.44 -31.20
C LYS A 118 -31.96 -8.28 -30.68
N ARG A 119 -31.18 -8.43 -29.60
CA ARG A 119 -30.33 -7.33 -29.07
C ARG A 119 -28.87 -7.34 -29.56
N LEU A 120 -28.49 -8.27 -30.45
CA LEU A 120 -27.13 -8.31 -31.03
C LEU A 120 -26.97 -7.42 -32.28
N GLU A 121 -28.04 -6.82 -32.80
CA GLU A 121 -28.02 -6.06 -34.07
C GLU A 121 -27.98 -4.53 -33.89
N SER A 122 -27.82 -3.99 -32.68
CA SER A 122 -27.81 -2.53 -32.45
C SER A 122 -26.59 -2.01 -31.69
N ALA A 123 -25.43 -2.61 -31.93
CA ALA A 123 -24.14 -2.06 -31.50
C ALA A 123 -23.22 -1.93 -32.71
N ASP A 124 -23.54 -0.95 -33.58
CA ASP A 124 -22.57 -0.27 -34.45
C ASP A 124 -22.12 1.01 -33.74
#